data_AF-A0A9Q5C490-F1
#
_entry.id   AF-A0A9Q5C490-F1
#
_cell.length_a   1.000
_cell.length_b   1.000
_cell.length_c   1.000
_cell.angle_alpha   90.00
_cell.angle_beta   90.00
_cell.angle_gamma   90.00
#
_symmetry.space_group_name_H-M   'P 1'
#
loop_
_entity.id
_entity.type
_entity.pdbx_description
1 polymer ?
#
loop_
_entity_poly.entity_id
_entity_poly.type
_entity_poly.pdbx_seq_one_letter_code
_entity_poly.pdbx_strand_id
1 'polypeptide(L)'
;MHETKDKQFIVIHDDNLQKLTGVNKNPHDLTLKQLTKLTAKENGHQAKLVSFDQYLKEAKKLNQKLLIEIKTTPNDSKKMLQTFNQKYAKTILKNKYEVQSLDYQVVEGLHQINPKLDVFYIQPYNFTYPRSVADGYSMEYSTTLSGKLICSIIPSMLGRLTMKS
;
A
#
# COMPACT_ATOMS: atom_id res chain seq x y z
N MET A 1 1.10 -2.35 3.53
CA MET A 1 2.31 -3.04 4.03
C MET A 1 2.99 -2.14 5.05
N HIS A 2 3.86 -2.71 5.89
CA HIS A 2 4.56 -1.99 6.96
C HIS A 2 6.07 -2.26 6.96
N GLU A 3 6.89 -1.29 7.38
CA GLU A 3 8.32 -1.47 7.62
C GLU A 3 8.55 -2.20 8.97
N THR A 4 9.53 -3.10 9.01
CA THR A 4 9.91 -3.85 10.22
C THR A 4 11.06 -3.16 10.96
N LYS A 5 11.35 -3.63 12.19
CA LYS A 5 12.49 -3.13 12.99
C LYS A 5 13.81 -3.10 12.21
N ASP A 6 14.05 -4.16 11.44
CA ASP A 6 15.24 -4.40 10.61
C ASP A 6 15.09 -3.90 9.16
N LYS A 7 14.19 -2.93 8.94
CA LYS A 7 14.03 -2.18 7.68
C LYS A 7 13.68 -3.07 6.48
N GLN A 8 12.97 -4.16 6.77
CA GLN A 8 12.33 -5.02 5.78
C GLN A 8 10.84 -4.67 5.70
N PHE A 9 10.09 -5.36 4.84
CA PHE A 9 8.67 -5.09 4.62
C PHE A 9 7.84 -6.35 4.86
N ILE A 10 6.78 -6.21 5.66
CA ILE A 10 5.84 -7.27 6.00
C ILE A 10 4.46 -6.97 5.40
N VAL A 11 3.77 -8.02 4.94
CA VAL A 11 2.37 -7.93 4.50
C VAL A 11 1.46 -8.10 5.70
N ILE A 12 0.90 -6.98 6.15
CA ILE A 12 -0.14 -6.94 7.18
C ILE A 12 -0.97 -5.68 7.01
N HIS A 13 -2.24 -5.76 7.38
CA HIS A 13 -3.18 -4.63 7.29
C HIS A 13 -3.06 -3.71 8.50
N ASP A 14 -3.19 -4.25 9.72
CA ASP A 14 -3.25 -3.47 10.96
C ASP A 14 -1.85 -3.08 11.48
N ASP A 15 -1.76 -1.91 12.09
CA ASP A 15 -0.52 -1.38 12.68
C ASP A 15 -0.11 -2.12 13.96
N ASN A 16 -1.07 -2.75 14.64
CA ASN A 16 -0.84 -3.56 15.84
C ASN A 16 -1.21 -5.03 15.57
N LEU A 17 -0.33 -5.93 16.00
CA LEU A 17 -0.42 -7.37 15.76
C LEU A 17 -1.43 -8.08 16.67
N GLN A 18 -2.00 -7.41 17.68
CA GLN A 18 -2.83 -8.03 18.72
C GLN A 18 -4.06 -8.71 18.13
N LYS A 19 -4.78 -8.03 17.24
CA LYS A 19 -6.03 -8.55 16.68
C LYS A 19 -5.79 -9.81 15.84
N LEU A 20 -4.74 -9.81 15.02
CA LEU A 20 -4.44 -10.90 14.10
C LEU A 20 -3.66 -12.04 14.75
N THR A 21 -2.75 -11.76 15.68
CA THR A 21 -1.77 -12.76 16.17
C THR A 21 -1.84 -13.01 17.69
N GLY A 22 -2.57 -12.17 18.43
CA GLY A 22 -2.57 -12.17 19.89
C GLY A 22 -1.34 -11.53 20.54
N VAL A 23 -0.40 -10.99 19.75
CA VAL A 23 0.81 -10.32 20.24
C VAL A 23 0.61 -8.82 20.26
N ASN A 24 0.64 -8.18 21.44
CA ASN A 24 0.51 -6.73 21.57
C ASN A 24 1.82 -6.01 21.23
N LYS A 25 2.13 -5.93 19.94
CA LYS A 25 3.29 -5.21 19.38
C LYS A 25 2.95 -4.67 18.00
N ASN A 26 3.71 -3.70 17.51
CA ASN A 26 3.62 -3.21 16.15
C ASN A 26 4.72 -3.84 15.26
N PRO A 27 4.59 -3.85 13.93
CA PRO A 27 5.64 -4.35 13.02
C PRO A 27 7.02 -3.74 13.27
N HIS A 28 7.07 -2.46 13.66
CA HIS A 28 8.31 -1.74 13.96
C HIS A 28 9.06 -2.25 15.21
N ASP A 29 8.40 -3.01 16.08
CA ASP A 29 9.01 -3.54 17.30
C ASP A 29 9.77 -4.86 17.06
N LEU A 30 9.55 -5.50 15.91
CA LEU A 30 10.01 -6.85 15.62
C LEU A 30 10.79 -6.90 14.30
N THR A 31 11.80 -7.76 14.26
CA THR A 31 12.51 -8.09 13.01
C THR A 31 11.62 -8.92 12.10
N LEU A 32 11.88 -8.92 10.79
CA LEU A 32 11.13 -9.75 9.84
C LEU A 32 11.15 -11.22 10.25
N LYS A 33 12.31 -11.72 10.70
CA LYS A 33 12.47 -13.11 11.17
C LYS A 33 11.60 -13.43 12.38
N GLN A 34 11.33 -12.46 13.25
CA GLN A 34 10.41 -12.63 14.38
C GLN A 34 8.96 -12.60 13.91
N LEU A 35 8.61 -11.65 13.02
CA LEU A 35 7.26 -11.51 12.47
C LEU A 35 6.81 -12.75 11.70
N THR A 36 7.65 -13.31 10.83
CA THR A 36 7.30 -14.49 10.01
C THR A 36 7.11 -15.78 10.82
N LYS A 37 7.45 -15.77 12.11
CA LYS A 37 7.13 -16.88 13.03
C LYS A 37 5.71 -16.77 13.59
N LEU A 38 5.10 -15.59 13.58
CA LEU A 38 3.76 -15.37 14.07
C LEU A 38 2.72 -15.97 13.11
N THR A 39 1.63 -16.46 13.68
CA THR A 39 0.47 -16.96 12.94
C THR A 39 -0.65 -15.94 13.08
N ALA A 40 -1.10 -15.39 11.96
CA ALA A 40 -2.34 -14.63 11.89
C ALA A 40 -3.55 -15.57 11.92
N LYS A 41 -4.60 -15.17 12.61
CA LYS A 41 -5.88 -15.87 12.71
C LYS A 41 -7.00 -14.88 12.43
N GLU A 42 -7.84 -15.20 11.46
CA GLU A 42 -9.00 -14.37 11.11
C GLU A 42 -10.08 -15.27 10.49
N ASN A 43 -11.34 -15.12 10.93
CA ASN A 43 -12.50 -15.83 10.38
C ASN A 43 -12.32 -17.36 10.26
N GLY A 44 -11.69 -18.00 11.26
CA GLY A 44 -11.42 -19.44 11.27
C GLY A 44 -10.22 -19.89 10.42
N HIS A 45 -9.63 -18.99 9.63
CA HIS A 45 -8.41 -19.25 8.86
C HIS A 45 -7.17 -18.89 9.66
N GLN A 46 -6.07 -19.61 9.38
CA GLN A 46 -4.77 -19.35 9.99
C GLN A 46 -3.67 -19.39 8.94
N ALA A 47 -2.76 -18.42 8.99
CA ALA A 47 -1.61 -18.35 8.10
C ALA A 47 -0.41 -17.71 8.81
N LYS A 48 0.81 -18.02 8.36
CA LYS A 48 1.99 -17.28 8.81
C LYS A 48 1.99 -15.88 8.22
N LEU A 49 2.48 -14.91 8.98
CA LEU A 49 2.83 -13.62 8.40
C LEU A 49 3.96 -13.82 7.38
N VAL A 50 3.89 -13.08 6.26
CA VAL A 50 4.83 -13.23 5.14
C VAL A 50 5.50 -11.91 4.82
N SER A 51 6.77 -12.00 4.41
CA SER A 51 7.47 -10.83 3.89
C SER A 51 6.85 -10.37 2.57
N PHE A 52 7.03 -9.09 2.24
CA PHE A 52 6.59 -8.60 0.93
C PHE A 52 7.38 -9.26 -0.22
N ASP A 53 8.65 -9.62 0.00
CA ASP A 53 9.46 -10.42 -0.94
C ASP A 53 8.80 -11.77 -1.26
N GLN A 54 8.33 -12.50 -0.23
CA GLN A 54 7.64 -13.78 -0.39
C GLN A 54 6.31 -13.60 -1.12
N TYR A 55 5.55 -12.56 -0.76
CA TYR A 55 4.27 -12.26 -1.38
C TYR A 55 4.41 -11.92 -2.87
N LEU A 56 5.38 -11.08 -3.25
CA LEU A 56 5.68 -10.75 -4.65
C LEU A 56 6.07 -12.00 -5.45
N LYS A 57 6.86 -12.89 -4.86
CA LYS A 57 7.27 -14.15 -5.50
C LYS A 57 6.04 -15.03 -5.80
N GLU A 58 5.13 -15.15 -4.84
CA GLU A 58 3.94 -15.99 -4.99
C GLU A 58 2.94 -15.39 -5.98
N ALA A 59 2.67 -14.08 -5.89
CA ALA A 59 1.83 -13.36 -6.85
C ALA A 59 2.32 -13.55 -8.29
N LYS A 60 3.64 -13.47 -8.50
CA LYS A 60 4.24 -13.71 -9.81
C LYS A 60 4.02 -15.15 -10.31
N LYS A 61 4.16 -16.17 -9.45
CA LYS A 61 3.91 -17.57 -9.84
C LYS A 61 2.46 -17.79 -10.27
N LEU A 62 1.53 -17.14 -9.57
CA LEU A 62 0.10 -17.21 -9.81
C LEU A 62 -0.36 -16.27 -10.95
N ASN A 63 0.56 -15.51 -11.56
CA ASN A 63 0.26 -14.47 -12.53
C ASN A 63 -0.80 -13.45 -12.03
N GLN A 64 -0.79 -13.19 -10.72
CA GLN A 64 -1.73 -12.31 -10.04
C GLN A 64 -1.20 -10.86 -10.10
N LYS A 65 -1.98 -9.96 -10.73
CA LYS A 65 -1.69 -8.52 -10.66
C LYS A 65 -1.94 -8.01 -9.25
N LEU A 66 -1.05 -7.15 -8.75
CA LEU A 66 -1.14 -6.59 -7.40
C LEU A 66 -1.50 -5.12 -7.41
N LEU A 67 -2.34 -4.74 -6.45
CA LEU A 67 -2.53 -3.39 -5.97
C LEU A 67 -1.88 -3.28 -4.58
N ILE A 68 -0.80 -2.51 -4.51
CA ILE A 68 0.14 -2.47 -3.39
C ILE A 68 -0.13 -1.21 -2.58
N GLU A 69 -0.65 -1.37 -1.37
CA GLU A 69 -0.86 -0.26 -0.45
C GLU A 69 0.36 -0.07 0.47
N ILE A 70 0.97 1.12 0.42
CA ILE A 70 2.02 1.55 1.37
C ILE A 70 1.32 2.30 2.50
N LYS A 71 1.59 1.89 3.73
CA LYS A 71 1.13 2.57 4.95
C LYS A 71 2.35 3.15 5.66
N THR A 72 2.20 4.34 6.20
CA THR A 72 3.24 5.03 6.95
C THR A 72 2.83 5.18 8.41
N THR A 73 3.82 5.11 9.30
CA THR A 73 3.69 5.45 10.71
C THR A 73 4.85 6.37 11.10
N PRO A 74 4.73 7.15 12.19
CA PRO A 74 5.85 7.97 12.70
C PRO A 74 7.12 7.17 13.04
N ASN A 75 7.05 5.84 13.12
CA ASN A 75 8.18 4.96 13.44
C ASN A 75 8.93 4.44 12.20
N ASP A 76 8.46 4.74 11.00
CA ASP A 76 9.15 4.40 9.75
C ASP A 76 10.52 5.07 9.67
N SER A 77 11.46 4.40 9.00
CA SER A 77 12.75 5.01 8.73
C SER A 77 12.62 6.18 7.76
N LYS A 78 13.47 7.20 7.97
CA LYS A 78 13.63 8.30 7.01
C LYS A 78 14.00 7.84 5.59
N LYS A 79 14.49 6.60 5.46
CA LYS A 79 14.90 5.98 4.19
C LYS A 79 13.91 4.93 3.68
N MET A 80 12.71 4.85 4.27
CA MET A 80 11.75 3.78 3.98
C MET A 80 11.36 3.80 2.49
N LEU A 81 11.00 4.96 1.93
CA LEU A 81 10.63 5.09 0.51
C LEU A 81 11.80 4.79 -0.44
N GLN A 82 13.02 5.23 -0.10
CA GLN A 82 14.21 4.90 -0.89
C GLN A 82 14.48 3.39 -0.88
N THR A 83 14.37 2.76 0.28
CA THR A 83 14.56 1.30 0.44
C THR A 83 13.48 0.53 -0.31
N PHE A 84 12.22 0.97 -0.24
CA PHE A 84 11.10 0.41 -0.99
C PHE A 84 11.37 0.49 -2.50
N ASN A 85 11.68 1.68 -3.02
CA ASN A 85 11.92 1.88 -4.44
C ASN A 85 13.10 1.03 -4.93
N GLN A 86 14.22 1.03 -4.20
CA GLN A 86 15.40 0.23 -4.53
C GLN A 86 15.10 -1.26 -4.61
N LYS A 87 14.30 -1.79 -3.67
CA LYS A 87 13.96 -3.22 -3.65
C LYS A 87 12.93 -3.60 -4.72
N TYR A 88 11.89 -2.80 -4.90
CA TYR A 88 10.66 -3.29 -5.54
C TYR A 88 10.31 -2.61 -6.86
N ALA A 89 10.79 -1.40 -7.15
CA ALA A 89 10.31 -0.63 -8.31
C ALA A 89 10.54 -1.36 -9.64
N LYS A 90 11.70 -2.00 -9.83
CA LYS A 90 11.97 -2.79 -11.05
C LYS A 90 10.96 -3.93 -11.25
N THR A 91 10.61 -4.62 -10.17
CA THR A 91 9.62 -5.70 -10.19
C THR A 91 8.22 -5.16 -10.43
N ILE A 92 7.85 -4.08 -9.77
CA ILE A 92 6.54 -3.41 -9.93
C ILE A 92 6.34 -2.98 -11.38
N LEU A 93 7.30 -2.26 -11.95
CA LEU A 93 7.27 -1.79 -13.34
C LEU A 93 7.18 -2.95 -14.34
N LYS A 94 8.01 -4.00 -14.14
CA LYS A 94 8.02 -5.16 -15.04
C LYS A 94 6.68 -5.90 -15.06
N ASN A 95 6.04 -6.07 -13.91
CA ASN A 95 4.81 -6.83 -13.78
C ASN A 95 3.55 -5.95 -13.81
N LYS A 96 3.70 -4.64 -14.03
CA LYS A 96 2.62 -3.65 -14.06
C LYS A 96 1.75 -3.69 -12.78
N TYR A 97 2.38 -3.86 -11.62
CA TYR A 97 1.68 -3.71 -10.35
C TYR A 97 1.38 -2.23 -10.09
N GLU A 98 0.32 -1.95 -9.34
CA GLU A 98 -0.09 -0.60 -8.99
C GLU A 98 0.30 -0.31 -7.54
N VAL A 99 0.78 0.91 -7.26
CA VAL A 99 1.14 1.35 -5.91
C VAL A 99 0.17 2.44 -5.48
N GLN A 100 -0.32 2.37 -4.24
CA GLN A 100 -1.23 3.36 -3.71
C GLN A 100 -0.95 3.68 -2.23
N SER A 101 -1.39 4.85 -1.78
CA SER A 101 -1.25 5.28 -0.38
C SER A 101 -2.36 6.27 0.02
N LEU A 102 -2.83 6.18 1.26
CA LEU A 102 -3.64 7.22 1.92
C LEU A 102 -2.80 8.41 2.40
N ASP A 103 -1.49 8.21 2.56
CA ASP A 103 -0.53 9.27 2.89
C ASP A 103 0.02 9.89 1.60
N TYR A 104 -0.31 11.16 1.36
CA TYR A 104 0.13 11.90 0.19
C TYR A 104 1.64 12.13 0.16
N GLN A 105 2.32 12.13 1.31
CA GLN A 105 3.79 12.25 1.37
C GLN A 105 4.47 11.04 0.72
N VAL A 106 3.84 9.87 0.73
CA VAL A 106 4.32 8.69 -0.02
C VAL A 106 4.25 8.93 -1.51
N VAL A 107 3.15 9.51 -1.99
CA VAL A 107 2.94 9.83 -3.42
C VAL A 107 4.02 10.81 -3.88
N GLU A 108 4.18 11.93 -3.18
CA GLU A 108 5.20 12.93 -3.52
C GLU A 108 6.62 12.39 -3.40
N GLY A 109 6.91 11.67 -2.31
CA GLY A 109 8.24 11.12 -2.05
C GLY A 109 8.65 10.09 -3.11
N LEU A 110 7.76 9.18 -3.50
CA LEU A 110 8.05 8.21 -4.55
C LEU A 110 8.14 8.86 -5.94
N HIS A 111 7.29 9.86 -6.23
CA HIS A 111 7.38 10.63 -7.48
C HIS A 111 8.74 11.32 -7.61
N GLN A 112 9.26 11.92 -6.53
CA GLN A 112 10.59 12.54 -6.50
C GLN A 112 11.72 11.51 -6.65
N ILE A 113 11.60 10.35 -5.99
CA ILE A 113 12.63 9.30 -6.03
C ILE A 113 12.67 8.61 -7.41
N ASN A 114 11.51 8.37 -8.01
CA ASN A 114 11.39 7.62 -9.25
C ASN A 114 10.10 8.02 -10.00
N PRO A 115 10.16 9.04 -10.87
CA PRO A 115 8.98 9.53 -11.60
C PRO A 115 8.44 8.57 -12.66
N LYS A 116 9.07 7.39 -12.85
CA LYS A 116 8.55 6.33 -13.73
C LYS A 116 7.59 5.38 -13.01
N LEU A 117 7.56 5.42 -11.67
CA LEU A 117 6.71 4.56 -10.86
C LEU A 117 5.38 5.27 -10.63
N ASP A 118 4.32 4.76 -11.25
CA ASP A 118 2.98 5.30 -11.04
C ASP A 118 2.53 5.06 -9.58
N VAL A 119 2.11 6.12 -8.89
CA VAL A 119 1.60 6.05 -7.51
C VAL A 119 0.25 6.77 -7.41
N PHE A 120 -0.76 6.01 -6.99
CA PHE A 120 -2.13 6.47 -6.83
C PHE A 120 -2.36 7.01 -5.42
N TYR A 121 -3.03 8.15 -5.32
CA TYR A 121 -3.48 8.66 -4.03
C TYR A 121 -4.85 8.07 -3.68
N ILE A 122 -4.97 7.44 -2.51
CA ILE A 122 -6.26 7.01 -1.98
C ILE A 122 -6.89 8.24 -1.32
N GLN A 123 -8.01 8.70 -1.85
CA GLN A 123 -8.74 9.83 -1.29
C GLN A 123 -9.69 9.34 -0.20
N PRO A 124 -9.52 9.77 1.06
CA PRO A 124 -10.48 9.45 2.11
C PRO A 124 -11.81 10.22 1.93
N TYR A 125 -11.81 11.38 1.25
CA TYR A 125 -13.01 12.20 1.05
C TYR A 125 -13.09 12.79 -0.38
N ASN A 126 -14.31 12.96 -0.88
CA ASN A 126 -14.62 13.54 -2.19
C ASN A 126 -14.57 15.08 -2.16
N PHE A 127 -13.37 15.66 -2.12
CA PHE A 127 -13.18 17.09 -2.36
C PHE A 127 -12.63 17.37 -3.75
N THR A 128 -12.75 18.62 -4.20
CA THR A 128 -12.17 19.13 -5.46
C THR A 128 -10.71 18.71 -5.59
N TYR A 129 -10.34 18.15 -6.74
CA TYR A 129 -8.98 17.69 -7.01
C TYR A 129 -8.02 18.89 -7.16
N PRO A 130 -7.07 19.11 -6.21
CA PRO A 130 -6.05 20.15 -6.38
C PRO A 130 -5.04 19.73 -7.46
N ARG A 131 -4.20 20.67 -7.93
CA ARG A 131 -3.01 20.30 -8.71
C ARG A 131 -2.18 19.31 -7.90
N SER A 132 -1.90 18.15 -8.48
CA SER A 132 -1.30 17.01 -7.79
C SER A 132 -0.29 16.30 -8.70
N VAL A 133 0.68 15.63 -8.08
CA VAL A 133 1.66 14.76 -8.77
C VAL A 133 1.21 13.29 -8.79
N ALA A 134 0.03 12.97 -8.26
CA ALA A 134 -0.52 11.63 -8.30
C ALA A 134 -0.87 11.21 -9.73
N ASP A 135 -0.59 9.95 -10.09
CA ASP A 135 -0.90 9.41 -11.43
C ASP A 135 -2.38 9.02 -11.58
N GLY A 136 -3.10 9.00 -10.46
CA GLY A 136 -4.54 8.81 -10.39
C GLY A 136 -5.05 8.78 -8.96
N TYR A 137 -6.36 8.58 -8.83
CA TYR A 137 -7.03 8.55 -7.53
C TYR A 137 -7.83 7.25 -7.36
N SER A 138 -7.72 6.69 -6.17
CA SER A 138 -8.55 5.60 -5.68
C SER A 138 -9.46 6.13 -4.57
N MET A 139 -10.74 5.77 -4.56
CA MET A 139 -11.70 6.26 -3.57
C MET A 139 -12.10 5.16 -2.60
N GLU A 140 -12.15 5.47 -1.30
CA GLU A 140 -12.68 4.56 -0.30
C GLU A 140 -14.22 4.49 -0.41
N TYR A 141 -14.78 3.28 -0.54
CA TYR A 141 -16.22 3.10 -0.75
C TYR A 141 -17.07 3.65 0.43
N SER A 142 -16.54 3.58 1.66
CA SER A 142 -17.21 4.04 2.88
C SER A 142 -17.58 5.53 2.86
N THR A 143 -16.89 6.35 2.05
CA THR A 143 -17.08 7.80 1.99
C THR A 143 -17.77 8.29 0.70
N THR A 144 -18.20 7.37 -0.16
CA THR A 144 -18.89 7.72 -1.42
C THR A 144 -20.39 8.01 -1.18
N LEU A 145 -20.70 9.26 -0.82
CA LEU A 145 -22.08 9.76 -0.74
C LEU A 145 -22.66 10.06 -2.14
N SER A 146 -23.56 9.18 -2.59
CA SER A 146 -24.53 9.33 -3.70
C SER A 146 -24.01 9.26 -5.16
N GLY A 147 -24.77 8.57 -6.00
CA GLY A 147 -24.54 8.35 -7.44
C GLY A 147 -24.56 9.59 -8.34
N LYS A 148 -24.55 10.82 -7.78
CA LYS A 148 -24.39 12.06 -8.54
C LYS A 148 -22.93 12.39 -8.89
N LEU A 149 -21.95 11.83 -8.18
CA LEU A 149 -20.53 12.13 -8.44
C LEU A 149 -19.97 11.39 -9.67
N ILE A 150 -20.49 10.20 -9.98
CA ILE A 150 -19.95 9.34 -11.05
C ILE A 150 -20.15 9.98 -12.44
N CYS A 151 -21.20 10.79 -12.63
CA CYS A 151 -21.58 11.32 -13.95
C CYS A 151 -20.88 12.65 -14.32
N SER A 152 -20.25 13.36 -13.38
CA SER A 152 -19.55 14.63 -13.65
C SER A 152 -18.06 14.47 -13.98
N ILE A 153 -17.50 13.25 -13.88
CA ILE A 153 -16.06 12.97 -13.97
C ILE A 153 -15.55 12.85 -15.42
N ILE A 154 -16.44 12.71 -16.41
CA ILE A 154 -16.03 12.37 -17.78
C ILE A 154 -15.40 13.53 -18.59
N PRO A 155 -15.71 14.84 -18.41
CA PRO A 155 -15.15 15.82 -19.35
C PRO A 155 -13.81 16.49 -18.99
N SER A 156 -13.24 16.39 -17.78
CA SER A 156 -12.22 17.41 -17.39
C SER A 156 -10.85 17.00 -16.85
N MET A 157 -10.47 15.73 -16.59
CA MET A 157 -9.07 15.46 -16.20
C MET A 157 -8.47 14.12 -16.65
N LEU A 158 -7.20 14.22 -17.04
CA LEU A 158 -6.32 13.20 -17.63
C LEU A 158 -5.80 12.13 -16.62
N GLY A 159 -6.54 11.83 -15.55
CA GLY A 159 -6.14 10.88 -14.51
C GLY A 159 -6.94 9.58 -14.57
N ARG A 160 -6.30 8.42 -14.33
CA ARG A 160 -7.01 7.14 -14.19
C ARG A 160 -7.71 7.09 -12.83
N LEU A 161 -9.04 6.90 -12.84
CA LEU A 161 -9.85 6.66 -11.64
C LEU A 161 -10.09 5.16 -11.46
N THR A 162 -9.84 4.61 -10.27
CA THR A 162 -10.17 3.22 -9.92
C THR A 162 -10.98 3.18 -8.62
N MET A 163 -12.06 2.39 -8.58
CA MET A 163 -12.86 2.18 -7.37
C MET A 163 -12.38 0.94 -6.60
N LYS A 164 -12.20 1.07 -5.28
CA LYS A 164 -11.90 -0.05 -4.38
C LYS A 164 -13.22 -0.61 -3.83
N SER A 165 -13.60 -1.82 -4.25
CA SER A 165 -14.77 -2.57 -3.76
C SER A 165 -14.55 -3.16 -2.37
#